data_AF-A0A524CTV8-F1
#
_entry.id   AF-A0A524CTV8-F1
#
_cell.length_a   1.000
_cell.length_b   1.000
_cell.length_c   1.000
_cell.angle_alpha   90.00
_cell.angle_beta   90.00
_cell.angle_gamma   90.00
#
_symmetry.space_group_name_H-M   'P 1'
#
loop_
_entity.id
_entity.type
_entity.pdbx_description
1 polymer ?
#
loop_
_entity_poly.entity_id
_entity_poly.type
_entity_poly.pdbx_seq_one_letter_code
_entity_poly.pdbx_strand_id
1 'polypeptide(L)'
;MFETEWIRILVVRNRKKPAEFSIEVELALPSRVIEPGKAQGDKAHEFVDRTIEHLKYLLQLEEVGLDLGVVSKDGIWSATATMSSAPSNSFFESLVPPT
;
A
#
# COMPACT_ATOMS: atom_id res chain seq x y z
N MET A 1 -9.34 3.12 -9.13
CA MET A 1 -7.99 3.33 -8.61
C MET A 1 -8.06 4.52 -7.67
N PHE A 2 -7.50 4.38 -6.47
CA PHE A 2 -7.33 5.44 -5.50
C PHE A 2 -5.82 5.58 -5.23
N GLU A 3 -5.32 6.79 -5.09
CA GLU A 3 -3.88 7.04 -4.95
C GLU A 3 -3.65 8.25 -4.03
N THR A 4 -2.73 8.08 -3.09
CA THR A 4 -2.12 9.12 -2.27
C THR A 4 -0.65 9.25 -2.66
N GLU A 5 0.10 10.15 -2.00
CA GLU A 5 1.55 10.25 -2.23
C GLU A 5 2.30 8.95 -1.84
N TRP A 6 1.74 8.16 -0.92
CA TRP A 6 2.41 7.01 -0.31
C TRP A 6 1.79 5.64 -0.63
N ILE A 7 0.51 5.62 -0.99
CA ILE A 7 -0.27 4.39 -1.18
C ILE A 7 -1.07 4.46 -2.46
N ARG A 8 -1.02 3.36 -3.24
CA ARG A 8 -1.90 3.13 -4.37
C ARG A 8 -2.80 1.94 -4.09
N ILE A 9 -4.10 2.09 -4.34
CA ILE A 9 -5.10 1.03 -4.20
C ILE A 9 -5.75 0.75 -5.56
N LEU A 10 -5.60 -0.48 -6.01
CA LEU A 10 -6.17 -0.99 -7.26
C LEU A 10 -7.24 -2.03 -6.96
N VAL A 11 -8.31 -2.02 -7.77
CA VAL A 11 -9.32 -3.07 -7.80
C VAL A 11 -9.26 -3.69 -9.19
N VAL A 12 -8.79 -4.93 -9.27
CA VAL A 12 -8.56 -5.62 -10.54
C VAL A 12 -9.63 -6.69 -10.69
N ARG A 13 -10.44 -6.58 -11.75
CA ARG A 13 -11.46 -7.60 -12.06
C ARG A 13 -10.86 -8.70 -12.91
N ASN A 14 -11.09 -9.96 -12.54
CA ASN A 14 -10.66 -11.08 -13.36
C ASN A 14 -11.60 -11.24 -14.57
N ARG A 15 -11.13 -10.90 -15.77
CA ARG A 15 -11.94 -11.01 -17.00
C ARG A 15 -12.36 -12.44 -17.33
N LYS A 16 -11.58 -13.44 -16.91
CA LYS A 16 -11.89 -14.86 -17.14
C LYS A 16 -12.88 -15.40 -16.11
N LYS A 17 -12.94 -14.79 -14.94
CA LYS A 17 -13.86 -15.16 -13.85
C LYS A 17 -14.50 -13.89 -13.27
N PRO A 18 -15.58 -13.37 -13.87
CA PRO A 18 -16.15 -12.07 -13.52
C PRO A 18 -16.64 -11.92 -12.08
N ALA A 19 -16.87 -13.05 -11.38
CA ALA A 19 -17.22 -13.07 -9.96
C ALA A 19 -16.01 -12.86 -9.04
N GLU A 20 -14.78 -13.02 -9.55
CA GLU A 20 -13.54 -12.81 -8.80
C GLU A 20 -12.96 -11.42 -9.10
N PHE A 21 -12.56 -10.73 -8.05
CA PHE A 21 -11.77 -9.51 -8.14
C PHE A 21 -10.64 -9.57 -7.12
N SER A 22 -9.54 -8.87 -7.41
CA SER A 22 -8.49 -8.63 -6.44
C SER A 22 -8.46 -7.17 -6.03
N ILE A 23 -8.06 -6.95 -4.79
CA ILE A 23 -7.68 -5.65 -4.27
C ILE A 23 -6.19 -5.70 -4.02
N GLU A 24 -5.48 -4.71 -4.55
CA GLU A 24 -4.03 -4.60 -4.45
C GLU A 24 -3.71 -3.24 -3.85
N VAL A 25 -2.99 -3.24 -2.74
CA VAL A 25 -2.52 -2.06 -2.03
C VAL A 25 -1.01 -2.03 -2.14
N GLU A 26 -0.46 -1.02 -2.79
CA GLU A 26 0.98 -0.88 -3.04
C GLU A 26 1.53 0.33 -2.27
N LEU A 27 2.72 0.17 -1.70
CA LEU A 27 3.51 1.30 -1.22
C LEU A 27 4.13 2.04 -2.41
N ALA A 28 3.65 3.25 -2.64
CA ALA A 28 4.22 4.18 -3.62
C ALA A 28 5.19 5.10 -2.90
N LEU A 29 6.50 4.94 -3.09
CA LEU A 29 7.45 5.90 -2.50
C LEU A 29 7.34 7.24 -3.23
N PRO A 30 7.24 8.38 -2.50
CA PRO A 30 7.24 9.68 -3.13
C PRO A 30 8.49 9.89 -3.98
N SER A 31 8.37 10.62 -5.09
CA SER A 31 9.47 10.88 -6.04
C SER A 31 10.56 11.84 -5.51
N ARG A 32 10.66 11.98 -4.19
CA ARG A 32 11.55 12.93 -3.51
C ARG A 32 12.96 12.34 -3.39
N VAL A 33 13.94 13.08 -3.90
CA VAL A 33 15.36 12.77 -3.69
C VAL A 33 15.88 13.52 -2.47
N ILE A 34 16.42 12.80 -1.49
CA ILE A 34 17.05 13.35 -0.29
C ILE A 34 18.55 13.06 -0.35
N GLU A 35 19.35 14.09 -0.62
CA GLU A 35 20.80 13.94 -0.74
C GLU A 35 21.50 14.08 0.63
N PRO A 36 22.44 13.18 0.98
CA PRO A 36 23.23 13.29 2.20
C PRO A 36 24.03 14.60 2.24
N GLY A 37 24.13 15.24 3.42
CA GLY A 37 25.03 16.38 3.66
C GLY A 37 24.49 17.76 3.23
N LYS A 38 23.34 17.84 2.55
CA LYS A 38 22.58 19.09 2.44
C LYS A 38 21.76 19.30 3.72
N ALA A 39 21.52 20.54 4.13
CA ALA A 39 20.76 20.91 5.34
C ALA A 39 19.26 20.52 5.24
N GLN A 40 18.99 19.22 5.17
CA GLN A 40 17.69 18.58 5.04
C GLN A 40 17.51 17.46 6.08
N GLY A 41 18.31 17.44 7.15
CA GLY A 41 18.30 16.38 8.17
C GLY A 41 16.90 16.04 8.69
N ASP A 42 16.13 17.08 9.04
CA ASP A 42 14.75 16.92 9.53
C ASP A 42 13.83 16.29 8.48
N LYS A 43 14.06 16.56 7.19
CA LYS A 43 13.25 16.03 6.08
C LYS A 43 13.58 14.57 5.78
N ALA A 44 14.82 14.15 6.00
CA ALA A 44 15.23 12.76 5.86
C ALA A 44 14.58 11.90 6.96
N HIS A 45 14.61 12.39 8.20
CA HIS A 45 13.98 11.72 9.33
C HIS A 45 12.47 11.62 9.14
N GLU A 46 11.81 12.73 8.79
CA GLU A 46 10.38 12.75 8.49
C GLU A 46 10.02 11.74 7.38
N PHE A 47 10.81 11.68 6.30
CA PHE A 47 10.57 10.73 5.22
C PHE A 47 10.67 9.27 5.69
N VAL A 48 11.65 8.95 6.54
CA VAL A 48 11.80 7.62 7.12
C VAL A 48 10.61 7.29 8.04
N ASP A 49 10.21 8.21 8.92
CA ASP A 49 9.08 8.02 9.82
C ASP A 49 7.78 7.76 9.04
N ARG A 50 7.53 8.56 7.98
CA ARG A 50 6.39 8.36 7.09
C ARG A 50 6.47 7.02 6.36
N THR A 51 7.65 6.61 5.90
CA THR A 51 7.82 5.27 5.28
C THR A 51 7.46 4.17 6.27
N ILE A 52 7.93 4.25 7.53
CA ILE A 52 7.63 3.29 8.58
C ILE A 52 6.13 3.24 8.87
N GLU A 53 5.46 4.39 8.94
CA GLU A 53 4.02 4.48 9.15
C GLU A 53 3.25 3.70 8.08
N HIS A 54 3.59 3.89 6.80
CA HIS A 54 2.92 3.21 5.69
C HIS A 54 3.28 1.72 5.61
N LEU A 55 4.50 1.32 6.02
CA LEU A 55 4.85 -0.10 6.16
C LEU A 55 4.05 -0.78 7.28
N LYS A 56 3.83 -0.09 8.41
CA LYS A 56 2.96 -0.59 9.49
C LYS A 56 1.52 -0.72 9.03
N TYR A 57 1.03 0.20 8.20
CA TYR A 57 -0.28 0.07 7.58
C TYR A 57 -0.39 -1.20 6.72
N LEU A 58 0.63 -1.54 5.92
CA LEU A 58 0.64 -2.79 5.17
C LEU A 58 0.60 -4.04 6.08
N LEU A 59 1.27 -4.00 7.24
CA LEU A 59 1.17 -5.08 8.24
C LEU A 59 -0.25 -5.20 8.82
N GLN A 60 -0.94 -4.08 9.06
CA GLN A 60 -2.34 -4.11 9.51
C GLN A 60 -3.28 -4.70 8.45
N LEU A 61 -3.00 -4.47 7.16
CA LEU A 61 -3.74 -5.09 6.08
C LEU A 61 -3.59 -6.62 6.06
N GLU A 62 -2.44 -7.14 6.49
CA GLU A 62 -2.23 -8.57 6.66
C GLU A 62 -3.15 -9.16 7.73
N GLU A 63 -3.32 -8.46 8.85
CA GLU A 63 -4.20 -8.88 9.95
C GLU A 63 -5.68 -8.97 9.56
N VAL A 64 -6.11 -8.23 8.53
CA VAL A 64 -7.49 -8.27 8.01
C VAL A 64 -7.65 -9.19 6.79
N GLY A 65 -6.60 -9.94 6.43
CA GLY A 65 -6.65 -11.02 5.45
C GLY A 65 -6.13 -10.68 4.05
N LEU A 66 -5.31 -9.64 3.89
CA LEU A 66 -4.52 -9.44 2.67
C LEU A 66 -3.19 -10.20 2.79
N ASP A 67 -2.72 -10.78 1.70
CA ASP A 67 -1.39 -11.37 1.61
C ASP A 67 -0.34 -10.29 1.38
N LEU A 68 0.61 -10.15 2.29
CA LEU A 68 1.73 -9.22 2.18
C LEU A 68 2.88 -9.82 1.35
N GLY A 69 3.46 -9.02 0.46
CA GLY A 69 4.59 -9.44 -0.36
C GLY A 69 5.36 -8.29 -0.98
N VAL A 70 6.44 -8.64 -1.69
CA VAL A 70 7.24 -7.71 -2.48
C VAL A 70 7.07 -8.05 -3.95
N VAL A 71 6.54 -7.11 -4.72
CA VAL A 71 6.32 -7.22 -6.15
C VAL A 71 7.49 -6.55 -6.85
N SER A 72 8.18 -7.29 -7.72
CA SER A 72 9.38 -6.86 -8.44
C SER A 72 10.70 -6.87 -7.64
N LYS A 73 11.80 -6.87 -8.38
CA LYS A 73 13.17 -6.79 -7.84
C LYS A 73 13.50 -5.40 -7.30
N ASP A 74 12.67 -4.41 -7.60
CA ASP A 74 12.85 -3.03 -7.17
C ASP A 74 12.30 -2.80 -5.75
N GLY A 75 11.71 -3.83 -5.13
CA GLY A 75 11.34 -3.78 -3.71
C GLY A 75 9.99 -3.14 -3.41
N ILE A 76 9.03 -3.21 -4.35
CA ILE A 76 7.69 -2.62 -4.15
C ILE A 76 6.90 -3.51 -3.18
N TRP A 77 6.66 -3.01 -1.97
CA TRP A 77 5.82 -3.71 -1.00
C TRP A 77 4.34 -3.58 -1.35
N SER A 78 3.61 -4.68 -1.26
CA SER A 78 2.18 -4.72 -1.56
C SER A 78 1.43 -5.68 -0.65
N ALA A 79 0.19 -5.35 -0.31
CA ALA A 79 -0.78 -6.25 0.29
C ALA A 79 -1.89 -6.56 -0.72
N THR A 80 -2.26 -7.83 -0.90
CA THR A 80 -3.24 -8.24 -1.92
C THR A 80 -4.30 -9.19 -1.38
N ALA A 81 -5.55 -9.05 -1.80
CA ALA A 81 -6.59 -10.03 -1.51
C ALA A 81 -7.35 -10.37 -2.77
N THR A 82 -7.60 -11.67 -3.00
CA THR A 82 -8.50 -12.14 -4.05
C THR A 82 -9.81 -12.60 -3.43
N MET A 83 -10.92 -12.06 -3.91
CA MET A 83 -12.25 -12.28 -3.33
C MET A 83 -13.26 -12.67 -4.39
N SER A 84 -14.18 -13.56 -4.04
CA SER A 84 -15.31 -14.00 -4.88
C SER A 84 -16.68 -13.52 -4.37
N SER A 85 -16.68 -12.80 -3.25
CA SER A 85 -17.86 -12.19 -2.62
C SER A 85 -17.59 -10.72 -2.29
N ALA A 86 -18.66 -9.98 -2.02
CA ALA A 86 -18.52 -8.58 -1.59
C ALA A 86 -17.80 -8.51 -0.23
N PRO A 87 -16.80 -7.62 -0.05
CA PRO A 87 -16.12 -7.44 1.23
C PRO A 87 -17.06 -6.80 2.26
N SER A 88 -16.79 -6.99 3.54
CA SER A 88 -17.51 -6.29 4.61
C SER A 88 -17.16 -4.80 4.64
N ASN A 89 -18.00 -3.98 5.26
CA ASN A 89 -17.69 -2.57 5.48
C ASN A 89 -16.41 -2.38 6.31
N SER A 90 -16.19 -3.23 7.32
CA SER A 90 -14.98 -3.20 8.14
C SER A 90 -13.71 -3.44 7.34
N PHE A 91 -13.78 -4.26 6.29
CA PHE A 91 -12.67 -4.44 5.35
C PHE A 91 -12.38 -3.15 4.59
N PHE A 92 -13.40 -2.43 4.10
CA PHE A 92 -13.19 -1.14 3.45
C PHE A 92 -12.65 -0.07 4.40
N GLU A 93 -13.07 -0.09 5.68
CA GLU A 93 -12.53 0.81 6.71
C GLU A 93 -11.03 0.55 6.94
N SER A 94 -10.58 -0.71 6.90
CA SER A 94 -9.16 -1.04 6.98
C SER A 94 -8.33 -0.62 5.77
N LEU A 95 -8.95 -0.31 4.62
CA LEU A 95 -8.24 0.16 3.42
C LEU A 95 -7.92 1.66 3.43
N VAL A 96 -8.28 2.39 4.50
CA VAL A 96 -7.98 3.82 4.61
C VAL A 96 -6.51 3.99 4.99
N PRO A 97 -5.67 4.57 4.11
CA PRO A 97 -4.26 4.77 4.41
C PRO A 97 -4.06 5.89 5.44
N PRO A 98 -2.91 5.91 6.14
CA PRO A 98 -2.53 7.03 6.99
C PRO A 98 -2.31 8.32 6.16
N THR A 99 -2.41 9.48 6.83
CA THR A 99 -2.32 10.83 6.24
C THR A 99 -1.04 11.56 6.57
#